data_AF-A0A931VUQ0-F1
#
_entry.id   AF-A0A931VUQ0-F1
#
_cell.length_a   1.000
_cell.length_b   1.000
_cell.length_c   1.000
_cell.angle_alpha   90.00
_cell.angle_beta   90.00
_cell.angle_gamma   90.00
#
_symmetry.space_group_name_H-M   'P 1'
#
loop_
_entity.id
_entity.type
_entity.pdbx_description
1 polymer ?
#
loop_
_entity_poly.entity_id
_entity_poly.type
_entity_poly.pdbx_seq_one_letter_code
_entity_poly.pdbx_strand_id
1 'polypeptide(L)' 'MERITLTIKDVSKKNLILRLLKELKFVRIEEHKPDLRPRTQEGDFRNLFGIWKNRNIELVALRKKAWGRR' A
#
# COMPACT_ATOMS: atom_id res chain seq x y z
N MET A 1 19.82 15.77 -23.94
CA MET A 1 19.01 14.57 -23.68
C MET A 1 17.56 14.95 -23.95
N GLU A 2 16.88 14.21 -24.81
CA GLU A 2 15.49 14.49 -25.19
C GLU A 2 14.56 13.49 -24.52
N ARG A 3 13.39 13.95 -24.06
CA ARG A 3 12.42 13.12 -23.33
C ARG A 3 11.11 13.08 -24.11
N ILE A 4 10.68 11.87 -24.46
CA ILE A 4 9.41 11.61 -25.13
C ILE A 4 8.49 10.88 -24.15
N THR A 5 7.24 11.35 -24.03
CA THR A 5 6.21 10.70 -23.20
C THR A 5 5.19 10.05 -24.12
N LEU A 6 5.00 8.74 -23.99
CA LEU A 6 4.07 7.96 -24.80
C LEU A 6 2.86 7.53 -23.95
N THR A 7 1.67 7.93 -24.38
CA THR A 7 0.42 7.51 -23.74
C THR A 7 -0.19 6.36 -24.54
N ILE A 8 -0.19 5.17 -23.97
CA ILE A 8 -0.75 3.96 -24.60
C ILE A 8 -2.23 3.86 -24.22
N LYS A 9 -3.14 4.04 -25.19
CA LYS A 9 -4.59 3.95 -24.96
C LYS A 9 -5.07 2.51 -24.69
N ASP A 10 -4.35 1.53 -25.24
CA ASP A 10 -4.70 0.11 -25.15
C ASP A 10 -3.65 -0.66 -24.33
N VAL A 11 -4.00 -0.97 -23.08
CA VAL A 11 -3.10 -1.61 -22.12
C VAL A 11 -2.63 -2.98 -22.61
N SER A 12 -3.44 -3.69 -23.40
CA SER A 12 -3.07 -5.01 -23.94
C SER A 12 -1.84 -4.95 -24.86
N LYS A 13 -1.65 -3.81 -25.55
CA LYS A 13 -0.55 -3.56 -26.49
C LYS A 13 0.70 -2.98 -25.81
N LYS A 14 0.65 -2.66 -24.52
CA LYS A 14 1.79 -2.09 -23.77
C LYS A 14 3.05 -2.93 -23.91
N ASN A 15 2.92 -4.25 -23.70
CA ASN A 15 4.06 -5.16 -23.71
C ASN A 15 4.73 -5.26 -25.09
N LEU A 16 3.96 -5.12 -26.17
CA LEU A 16 4.47 -5.13 -27.54
C LEU A 16 5.32 -3.87 -27.80
N ILE A 17 4.82 -2.69 -27.43
CA ILE A 17 5.54 -1.43 -27.59
C ILE A 17 6.83 -1.43 -26.75
N LEU A 18 6.77 -1.92 -25.51
CA LEU A 18 7.94 -2.02 -24.66
C LEU A 18 9.02 -2.95 -25.24
N ARG A 19 8.63 -4.05 -25.90
CA ARG A 19 9.60 -4.95 -26.57
C ARG A 19 10.29 -4.25 -27.74
N LEU A 20 9.55 -3.56 -28.59
CA LEU A 20 10.11 -2.80 -29.72
C LEU A 20 11.09 -1.72 -29.23
N LEU A 21 10.71 -0.94 -28.21
CA LEU A 21 11.57 0.11 -27.67
C LEU A 21 12.83 -0.44 -26.98
N LYS A 22 12.79 -1.68 -26.46
CA LYS A 22 13.97 -2.34 -25.88
C LYS A 22 15.01 -2.76 -26.91
N GLU A 23 14.62 -3.00 -28.16
CA GLU A 23 15.57 -3.35 -29.22
C GLU A 23 16.43 -2.15 -29.64
N LEU A 24 15.92 -0.93 -29.42
CA LEU A 24 16.64 0.30 -29.71
C LEU A 24 17.70 0.57 -28.63
N LYS A 25 18.98 0.28 -28.95
CA LYS A 25 20.12 0.45 -28.03
C LYS A 25 20.32 1.89 -27.51
N PHE A 26 19.71 2.88 -28.16
CA PHE A 26 19.80 4.30 -27.80
C PHE A 26 18.63 4.80 -26.93
N VAL A 27 17.65 3.94 -26.62
CA VAL A 27 16.47 4.32 -25.83
C VAL A 27 16.58 3.79 -24.41
N ARG A 28 16.43 4.70 -23.44
CA ARG A 28 16.28 4.37 -22.01
C ARG A 28 14.79 4.40 -21.65
N ILE A 29 14.28 3.30 -21.12
CA ILE A 29 12.86 3.17 -20.73
C ILE A 29 12.75 3.36 -19.21
N GLU A 30 11.98 4.36 -18.79
CA GLU A 30 11.67 4.61 -17.39
C GLU A 30 10.18 4.37 -17.13
N GLU A 31 9.86 3.34 -16.35
CA GLU A 31 8.49 3.05 -15.95
C GLU A 31 8.13 3.84 -14.69
N HIS A 32 7.26 4.84 -14.84
CA HIS A 32 6.56 5.40 -13.69
C HIS A 32 5.48 4.42 -13.23
N LYS A 33 5.85 3.52 -12.30
CA LYS A 33 4.84 2.77 -11.55
C LYS A 33 4.16 3.76 -10.59
N PRO A 34 2.82 3.84 -10.58
CA PRO A 34 2.14 4.55 -9.51
C PRO A 34 2.60 3.91 -8.20
N ASP A 35 2.94 4.75 -7.23
CA ASP A 35 3.45 4.35 -5.93
C ASP A 35 2.31 3.59 -5.21
N LEU A 36 2.24 2.27 -5.42
CA LEU A 36 1.35 1.35 -4.70
C LEU A 36 1.91 1.15 -3.29
N ARG A 37 2.18 2.23 -2.56
CA ARG A 37 2.44 2.10 -1.13
C ARG A 37 1.15 1.54 -0.54
N PRO A 38 1.18 0.37 0.12
CA PRO A 38 0.07 0.01 0.96
C PRO A 38 -0.06 1.17 1.94
N ARG A 39 -1.21 1.84 1.91
CA ARG A 39 -1.56 2.85 2.89
C ARG A 39 -1.85 2.08 4.18
N THR A 40 -0.83 1.52 4.82
CA THR A 40 -0.87 1.15 6.23
C THR A 40 -0.94 2.45 7.01
N GLN A 41 -2.13 3.07 6.98
CA GLN A 41 -2.60 3.73 8.18
C GLN A 41 -2.74 2.61 9.20
N GLU A 42 -1.67 2.35 9.95
CA GLU A 42 -1.78 1.77 11.27
C GLU A 42 -2.67 2.74 12.06
N GLY A 43 -3.99 2.58 11.93
CA GLY A 43 -4.92 3.26 12.79
C GLY A 43 -4.60 2.81 14.20
N ASP A 44 -4.02 3.70 14.99
CA ASP A 44 -3.69 3.41 16.39
C ASP A 44 -4.99 2.94 17.05
N PHE A 45 -5.06 1.63 17.35
CA PHE A 45 -6.21 0.98 17.96
C PHE A 45 -6.65 1.72 19.22
N ARG A 46 -5.72 2.45 19.85
CA ARG A 46 -5.99 3.26 21.03
C ARG A 46 -6.88 4.48 20.76
N ASN A 47 -6.88 5.00 19.53
CA ASN A 47 -7.78 6.08 19.13
C ASN A 47 -9.24 5.62 19.03
N LEU A 48 -9.50 4.31 18.89
CA LEU A 48 -10.84 3.75 18.87
C LEU A 48 -11.44 3.61 20.28
N PHE A 49 -10.64 3.70 21.35
CA PHE A 49 -11.12 3.47 22.70
C PHE A 49 -12.07 4.55 23.22
N GLY A 50 -12.18 5.73 22.59
CA GLY A 50 -13.19 6.74 22.95
C GLY A 50 -13.31 6.97 24.47
N ILE A 51 -14.50 6.72 25.02
CA ILE A 51 -14.82 6.82 26.47
C ILE A 51 -14.01 5.87 27.39
N TRP A 52 -13.33 4.87 26.83
CA TRP A 52 -12.50 3.90 27.54
C TRP A 52 -11.02 4.31 27.60
N LYS A 53 -10.61 5.39 26.92
CA LYS A 53 -9.21 5.88 26.88
C LYS A 53 -8.59 6.10 28.26
N ASN A 54 -9.40 6.52 29.24
CA ASN A 54 -8.94 6.82 30.61
C ASN A 54 -9.13 5.65 31.59
N ARG A 55 -9.61 4.49 31.11
CA ARG A 55 -9.75 3.31 31.95
C ARG A 55 -8.50 2.46 31.79
N ASN A 56 -7.90 2.06 32.91
CA ASN A 56 -6.81 1.10 32.88
C ASN A 56 -7.38 -0.29 32.57
N ILE A 57 -7.44 -0.63 31.27
CA ILE A 57 -7.97 -1.90 30.78
C ILE A 57 -6.78 -2.77 30.37
N GLU A 58 -6.31 -3.58 31.31
CA GLU A 58 -5.31 -4.60 31.00
C GLU A 58 -5.99 -5.83 30.40
N LEU A 59 -5.38 -6.41 29.36
CA LEU A 59 -5.87 -7.64 28.71
C LEU A 59 -6.07 -8.78 29.72
N VAL A 60 -5.20 -8.86 30.72
CA VAL A 60 -5.27 -9.85 31.81
C VAL A 60 -6.54 -9.65 32.65
N ALA A 61 -6.88 -8.40 32.97
CA ALA A 61 -8.09 -8.07 33.73
C ALA A 61 -9.36 -8.42 32.95
N LEU A 62 -9.40 -8.13 31.64
CA LEU A 62 -10.52 -8.52 30.78
C LEU A 62 -10.72 -10.04 30.72
N ARG A 63 -9.61 -10.78 30.51
CA ARG A 63 -9.63 -12.24 30.43
C ARG A 63 -10.11 -12.84 31.75
N LYS A 64 -9.60 -12.36 32.89
CA LYS A 64 -10.03 -12.81 34.21
C LYS A 64 -11.50 -12.49 34.48
N LYS A 65 -11.98 -11.30 34.11
CA LYS A 65 -13.38 -10.91 34.38
C LYS A 65 -14.39 -11.78 33.64
N ALA A 66 -14.07 -12.17 32.41
CA ALA A 66 -15.06 -12.83 31.57
C ALA A 66 -14.85 -14.34 31.40
N TRP A 67 -13.66 -14.88 31.71
CA TRP A 67 -13.35 -16.31 31.69
C TRP A 67 -12.89 -16.86 33.06
N GLY A 68 -12.66 -16.01 34.06
CA GLY A 68 -12.20 -16.42 35.40
C GLY A 68 -13.29 -17.01 36.29
N ARG A 69 -14.33 -17.62 35.71
CA ARG A 69 -15.27 -18.46 36.46
C ARG A 69 -14.74 -19.90 36.49
N ARG A 70 -13.79 -20.15 37.38
CA ARG A 70 -13.52 -21.46 37.99
C ARG A 70 -12.99 -21.24 39.40
#